data_AF-A0A9E3RVX1-F1
#
_entry.id   AF-A0A9E3RVX1-F1
#
_cell.length_a   1.000
_cell.length_b   1.000
_cell.length_c   1.000
_cell.angle_alpha   90.00
_cell.angle_beta   90.00
_cell.angle_gamma   90.00
#
_symmetry.space_group_name_H-M   'P 1'
#
loop_
_entity.id
_entity.type
_entity.pdbx_description
1 polymer ?
#
loop_
_entity_poly.entity_id
_entity_poly.type
_entity_poly.pdbx_seq_one_letter_code
_entity_poly.pdbx_strand_id
1 'polypeptide(L)'
;MNELYVYSPAALMAQAEQTPLQLGYHHLRFYVDEHGTLAKENTGTLAEFYYSPSGGTLRDSDLNIVLYSAKFDKFKAIGKSVSE
;
A
#
# COMPACT_ATOMS: atom_id res chain seq x y z
N MET A 1 16.25 -9.33 9.36
CA MET A 1 15.14 -9.35 8.37
C MET A 1 14.61 -7.94 8.26
N ASN A 2 14.35 -7.42 7.05
CA ASN A 2 13.71 -6.10 6.92
C ASN A 2 12.19 -6.28 6.86
N GLU A 3 11.56 -6.24 8.03
CA GLU A 3 10.11 -6.44 8.21
C GLU A 3 9.25 -5.41 7.47
N LEU A 4 9.83 -4.24 7.13
CA LEU A 4 9.17 -3.18 6.37
C LEU A 4 8.70 -3.65 4.99
N TYR A 5 9.37 -4.65 4.39
CA TYR A 5 9.05 -5.14 3.05
C TYR A 5 8.19 -6.42 3.07
N VAL A 6 7.91 -7.02 4.23
CA VAL A 6 6.87 -8.06 4.31
C VAL A 6 5.52 -7.36 4.40
N TYR A 7 4.56 -7.75 3.56
CA TYR A 7 3.28 -7.05 3.54
C TYR A 7 2.56 -7.17 4.89
N SER A 8 2.25 -6.00 5.46
CA SER A 8 1.32 -5.84 6.56
C SER A 8 0.69 -4.44 6.48
N PRO A 9 -0.48 -4.23 7.10
CA PRO A 9 -1.07 -2.91 7.24
C PRO A 9 -0.10 -1.85 7.79
N ALA A 10 0.69 -2.23 8.80
CA ALA A 10 1.68 -1.35 9.42
C ALA A 10 2.82 -1.01 8.46
N ALA A 11 3.35 -2.01 7.75
CA ALA A 11 4.41 -1.81 6.76
C ALA A 11 3.95 -0.91 5.59
N LEU A 12 2.72 -1.10 5.10
CA LEU A 12 2.14 -0.24 4.07
C LEU A 12 2.09 1.22 4.52
N MET A 13 1.57 1.47 5.71
CA MET A 13 1.46 2.83 6.23
C MET A 13 2.84 3.46 6.49
N ALA A 14 3.78 2.69 7.06
CA ALA A 14 5.14 3.14 7.32
C ALA A 14 5.89 3.52 6.03
N GLN A 15 5.79 2.71 4.97
CA GLN A 15 6.37 3.07 3.68
C GLN A 15 5.67 4.28 3.05
N ALA A 16 4.34 4.37 3.14
CA ALA A 16 3.58 5.51 2.61
C ALA A 16 3.92 6.83 3.33
N GLU A 17 4.30 6.80 4.60
CA GLU A 17 4.78 7.98 5.33
C GLU A 17 6.17 8.45 4.90
N GLN A 18 6.99 7.52 4.40
CA GLN A 18 8.38 7.77 4.00
C GLN A 18 8.54 8.05 2.50
N THR A 19 7.48 7.88 1.72
CA THR A 19 7.51 8.03 0.26
C THR A 19 6.68 9.24 -0.15
N PRO A 20 7.17 10.07 -1.09
CA PRO A 20 6.40 11.21 -1.56
C PRO A 20 5.16 10.74 -2.32
N LEU A 21 4.05 11.48 -2.16
CA LEU A 21 2.87 11.28 -2.98
C LEU A 21 3.12 11.89 -4.36
N GLN A 22 3.16 11.06 -5.40
CA GLN A 22 3.39 11.47 -6.79
C GLN A 22 2.23 10.97 -7.66
N LEU A 23 1.60 11.88 -8.40
CA LEU A 23 0.45 11.56 -9.28
C LEU A 23 -0.68 10.78 -8.57
N GLY A 24 -0.88 11.03 -7.27
CA GLY A 24 -1.90 10.36 -6.47
C GLY A 24 -1.48 9.02 -5.85
N TYR A 25 -0.23 8.60 -6.03
CA TYR A 25 0.28 7.32 -5.52
C TYR A 25 1.55 7.48 -4.66
N HIS A 26 1.67 6.61 -3.66
CA HIS A 26 2.94 6.29 -3.02
C HIS A 26 3.51 5.03 -3.66
N HIS A 27 4.81 5.05 -3.98
CA HIS A 27 5.51 3.90 -4.54
C HIS A 27 6.06 3.05 -3.39
N LEU A 28 5.49 1.86 -3.20
CA LEU A 28 5.82 0.96 -2.11
C LEU A 28 6.54 -0.28 -2.67
N ARG A 29 7.26 -1.00 -1.81
CA ARG A 29 7.91 -2.27 -2.17
C ARG A 29 7.56 -3.36 -1.18
N PHE A 30 7.20 -4.52 -1.69
CA PHE A 30 6.94 -5.70 -0.86
C PHE A 30 7.60 -6.93 -1.44
N TYR A 31 7.91 -7.89 -0.57
CA TYR A 31 8.32 -9.22 -0.99
C TYR A 31 7.17 -9.91 -1.69
N VAL A 32 7.50 -10.66 -2.74
CA VAL A 32 6.55 -11.45 -3.52
C VAL A 32 6.99 -12.90 -3.66
N ASP A 33 6.04 -13.81 -3.78
CA ASP A 33 6.29 -15.22 -4.09
C ASP A 33 6.62 -15.43 -5.59
N GLU A 34 6.82 -16.68 -6.00
CA GLU A 34 7.09 -17.04 -7.40
C GLU A 34 5.97 -16.67 -8.38
N HIS A 35 4.78 -16.33 -7.88
CA HIS A 35 3.62 -15.90 -8.67
C HIS A 35 3.44 -14.39 -8.68
N GLY A 36 4.33 -13.63 -8.04
CA GLY A 36 4.23 -12.16 -7.94
C GLY A 36 3.21 -11.69 -6.91
N THR A 37 2.69 -12.59 -6.06
CA THR A 37 1.72 -12.23 -5.00
C THR A 37 2.45 -11.81 -3.74
N LEU A 38 1.86 -10.90 -2.96
CA LEU A 38 2.41 -10.43 -1.68
C LEU A 38 2.79 -11.61 -0.77
N ALA A 39 4.07 -11.72 -0.45
CA ALA A 39 4.59 -12.78 0.41
C ALA A 39 4.41 -12.45 1.89
N LYS A 40 4.25 -13.50 2.70
CA LYS A 40 4.17 -13.41 4.18
C LYS A 40 5.54 -13.48 4.86
N GLU A 41 6.59 -13.68 4.09
CA GLU A 41 7.97 -13.79 4.55
C GLU A 41 8.93 -13.18 3.54
N ASN A 42 10.21 -13.12 3.90
CA ASN A 42 11.24 -12.63 3.00
C ASN A 42 11.61 -13.70 1.97
N THR A 43 11.12 -13.54 0.75
CA THR A 43 11.41 -14.42 -0.40
C THR A 43 12.68 -14.03 -1.14
N GLY A 44 13.30 -12.89 -0.80
CA GLY A 44 14.43 -12.30 -1.52
C GLY A 44 14.04 -11.51 -2.78
N THR A 45 12.77 -11.56 -3.19
CA THR A 45 12.27 -10.89 -4.41
C THR A 45 11.32 -9.76 -4.02
N LEU A 46 11.65 -8.52 -4.41
CA LEU A 46 10.81 -7.34 -4.21
C LEU A 46 10.11 -6.94 -5.50
N ALA A 47 8.84 -6.56 -5.39
CA ALA A 47 8.10 -5.89 -6.46
C ALA A 47 7.68 -4.47 -6.02
N GLU A 48 7.46 -3.59 -7.01
CA GLU A 48 6.93 -2.24 -6.79
C GLU A 48 5.39 -2.25 -6.84
N PHE A 49 4.79 -1.44 -5.99
CA PHE A 49 3.34 -1.29 -5.88
C PHE A 49 2.97 0.19 -5.77
N TYR A 50 1.75 0.53 -6.20
CA TYR A 50 1.22 1.89 -6.20
C TYR A 50 0.06 1.97 -5.24
N TYR A 51 0.26 2.70 -4.15
CA TYR A 51 -0.75 2.91 -3.13
C TYR A 51 -1.45 4.26 -3.32
N SER A 52 -2.74 4.24 -3.60
CA SER A 52 -3.61 5.43 -3.59
C SER A 52 -4.22 5.60 -2.20
N PRO A 53 -3.88 6.66 -1.45
CA PRO A 53 -4.51 6.94 -0.15
C PRO A 53 -5.99 7.30 -0.27
N SER A 54 -6.42 7.82 -1.43
CA SER A 54 -7.83 8.01 -1.75
C SER A 54 -8.42 6.65 -2.10
N GLY A 55 -9.41 6.21 -1.32
CA GLY A 55 -10.03 4.89 -1.46
C GLY A 55 -9.21 3.71 -0.93
N GLY A 56 -7.98 3.92 -0.45
CA GLY A 56 -7.16 2.88 0.19
C GLY A 56 -6.87 1.67 -0.72
N THR A 57 -6.38 1.94 -1.93
CA THR A 57 -6.15 0.92 -2.97
C THR A 57 -4.65 0.69 -3.18
N LEU A 58 -4.21 -0.56 -3.20
CA LEU A 58 -2.86 -0.95 -3.65
C LEU A 58 -2.96 -1.60 -5.03
N ARG A 59 -2.08 -1.20 -5.94
CA ARG A 59 -1.95 -1.76 -7.28
C ARG A 59 -0.56 -2.29 -7.55
N ASP A 60 -0.45 -3.25 -8.46
CA ASP A 60 0.84 -3.73 -9.00
C ASP A 60 1.36 -2.81 -10.13
N SER A 61 2.48 -3.20 -10.76
CA SER A 61 3.09 -2.52 -11.92
C SER A 61 2.20 -2.41 -13.15
N ASP A 62 1.26 -3.35 -13.30
CA ASP A 62 0.30 -3.36 -14.40
C ASP A 62 -1.00 -2.63 -14.02
N LEU A 63 -1.00 -1.95 -12.87
CA LEU A 63 -2.13 -1.23 -12.28
C LEU A 63 -3.33 -2.11 -11.94
N ASN A 64 -3.17 -3.44 -11.85
CA ASN A 64 -4.22 -4.32 -11.34
C ASN A 64 -4.42 -4.06 -9.85
N ILE A 65 -5.65 -4.23 -9.36
CA ILE A 65 -5.94 -4.08 -7.93
C ILE A 65 -5.43 -5.31 -7.19
N VAL A 66 -4.45 -5.10 -6.32
CA VAL A 66 -3.91 -6.13 -5.42
C VAL A 66 -4.73 -6.18 -4.14
N LEU A 67 -5.04 -5.01 -3.58
CA LEU A 67 -5.95 -4.89 -2.43
C LEU A 67 -6.75 -3.59 -2.47
N TYR A 68 -7.93 -3.66 -1.87
CA TYR A 68 -8.79 -2.52 -1.61
C TYR A 68 -9.27 -2.59 -0.15
N SER A 69 -9.07 -1.53 0.61
CA SER A 69 -9.53 -1.46 2.00
C SER A 69 -9.81 -0.02 2.42
N ALA A 70 -11.07 0.24 2.77
CA ALA A 70 -11.48 1.53 3.31
C ALA A 70 -10.82 1.89 4.67
N LYS A 71 -10.09 0.96 5.31
CA LYS A 71 -9.26 1.25 6.50
C LYS A 71 -8.01 2.06 6.14
N PHE A 72 -7.55 1.94 4.89
CA PHE A 72 -6.41 2.67 4.37
C PHE A 72 -6.83 3.95 3.65
N ASP A 73 -8.14 4.24 3.57
CA ASP A 73 -8.58 5.50 3.00
C ASP A 73 -8.25 6.67 3.96
N LYS A 74 -7.18 7.42 3.65
CA LYS A 74 -6.73 8.57 4.45
C LYS A 74 -7.72 9.75 4.39
N PHE A 75 -8.64 9.76 3.43
CA PHE A 75 -9.56 10.88 3.20
C PHE A 75 -11.01 10.58 3.63
N LYS A 76 -11.31 9.34 4.03
CA LYS A 76 -12.65 8.92 4.49
C LYS A 76 -13.21 9.76 5.65
N ALA A 77 -12.35 10.33 6.49
CA ALA A 77 -12.76 11.18 7.61
C ALA A 77 -13.10 12.62 7.20
N ILE A 78 -12.60 13.11 6.05
CA ILE A 78 -12.79 14.51 5.62
C ILE A 78 -14.23 14.77 5.13
N GLY A 79 -14.94 13.71 4.72
CA GLY A 79 -16.36 13.78 4.34
C GLY A 79 -17.36 13.75 5.49
N LYS A 80 -16.92 13.52 6.75
CA LYS A 80 -17.78 13.72 7.92
C LYS A 80 -17.72 15.19 8.31
N SER A 81 -18.51 16.01 7.63
CA SER A 81 -18.94 17.29 8.16
C SER A 81 -19.42 17.09 9.59
N VAL A 82 -18.83 17.86 10.51
CA VAL A 82 -19.30 18.01 11.89
C VAL A 82 -20.77 18.43 11.78
N SER A 83 -21.68 17.51 12.09
CA SER A 83 -23.06 17.89 12.39
C SER A 83 -23.02 18.61 13.74
N GLU A 84 -23.35 19.90 13.72
CA GLU A 84 -23.63 20.74 14.90
C GLU A 84 -24.66 20.09 15.84
#